data_AF-A0A955Z512-F1
#
_entry.id   AF-A0A955Z512-F1
#
_cell.length_a   1.000
_cell.length_b   1.000
_cell.length_c   1.000
_cell.angle_alpha   90.00
_cell.angle_beta   90.00
_cell.angle_gamma   90.00
#
_symmetry.space_group_name_H-M   'P 1'
#
loop_
_entity.id
_entity.type
_entity.pdbx_description
1 polymer ?
#
loop_
_entity_poly.entity_id
_entity_poly.type
_entity_poly.pdbx_seq_one_letter_code
_entity_poly.pdbx_strand_id
1 'polypeptide(L)'
;NTGAGGPLMPTVFQHLASFGPARVTLNGKPFVNPYSGPTAPAWFGAFKVSEGVRSAIDGTVQNQSGGIFSPMSPADGATDPDDLEIQCIFHDDQLPPPGNMANFPPRHRFFYWLTFEDVTVQILQNG
;
A
#
# COMPACT_ATOMS: atom_id res chain seq x y z
N ASN A 1 -8.80 15.66 22.47
CA ASN A 1 -7.48 15.45 21.86
C ASN A 1 -7.36 13.96 21.54
N THR A 2 -7.92 13.48 20.42
CA THR A 2 -7.78 12.06 20.05
C THR A 2 -6.50 11.93 19.25
N GLY A 3 -5.38 11.81 19.97
CA GLY A 3 -4.03 11.59 19.44
C GLY A 3 -3.94 10.26 18.68
N ALA A 4 -4.57 10.21 17.52
CA ALA A 4 -4.52 9.10 16.59
C ALA A 4 -4.31 9.65 15.18
N GLY A 5 -3.18 10.34 15.00
CA GLY A 5 -2.40 10.05 13.80
C GLY A 5 -1.85 8.66 14.03
N GLY A 6 -2.27 7.68 13.21
CA GLY A 6 -1.80 6.30 13.32
C GLY A 6 -0.26 6.23 13.34
N PRO A 7 0.31 5.10 13.79
CA PRO A 7 1.74 4.95 13.98
C PRO A 7 2.46 5.42 12.71
N LEU A 8 3.45 6.31 12.87
CA LEU A 8 4.35 6.67 11.78
C LEU A 8 4.87 5.35 11.22
N MET A 9 4.31 4.95 10.08
CA MET A 9 4.83 3.82 9.31
C MET A 9 6.32 4.13 9.09
N PRO A 10 7.22 3.12 9.12
CA PRO A 10 8.58 3.35 8.67
C PRO A 10 8.53 4.09 7.34
N THR A 11 9.47 5.01 7.11
CA THR A 11 9.49 5.84 5.90
C THR A 11 9.53 4.95 4.67
N VAL A 12 8.36 4.55 4.17
CA VAL A 12 8.26 3.78 2.93
C VAL A 12 8.56 4.80 1.84
N PHE A 13 9.77 4.78 1.31
CA PHE A 13 10.08 5.54 0.11
C PHE A 13 9.28 4.92 -1.03
N GLN A 14 8.15 5.53 -1.36
CA GLN A 14 7.38 5.19 -2.55
C GLN A 14 8.04 5.87 -3.75
N HIS A 15 8.75 5.09 -4.55
CA HIS A 15 9.40 5.56 -5.78
C HIS A 15 8.37 5.88 -6.86
N LEU A 16 7.29 5.11 -6.91
CA LEU A 16 6.17 5.31 -7.81
C LEU A 16 4.88 4.92 -7.10
N ALA A 17 3.86 5.76 -7.20
CA ALA A 17 2.53 5.41 -6.73
C ALA A 17 1.47 5.92 -7.70
N SER A 18 0.50 5.07 -8.03
CA SER A 18 -0.70 5.45 -8.77
C SER A 18 -1.93 4.95 -8.05
N PHE A 19 -2.99 5.75 -8.08
CA PHE A 19 -4.27 5.46 -7.44
C PHE A 19 -5.39 5.83 -8.41
N GLY A 20 -6.47 5.06 -8.43
CA GLY A 20 -7.64 5.42 -9.21
C GLY A 20 -8.56 4.25 -9.50
N PRO A 21 -9.60 4.48 -10.33
CA PRO A 21 -10.48 3.42 -10.79
C PRO A 21 -9.71 2.31 -11.51
N ALA A 22 -9.96 1.06 -11.12
CA ALA A 22 -9.30 -0.12 -11.65
C ALA A 22 -10.31 -1.13 -12.20
N ARG A 23 -9.93 -1.77 -13.31
CA ARG A 23 -10.59 -2.96 -13.83
C ARG A 23 -9.80 -4.17 -13.39
N VAL A 24 -10.45 -5.08 -12.68
CA VAL A 24 -9.82 -6.30 -12.16
C VAL A 24 -10.35 -7.48 -12.95
N THR A 25 -9.47 -8.43 -13.26
CA THR A 25 -9.84 -9.71 -13.85
C THR A 25 -9.34 -10.86 -12.99
N LEU A 26 -10.12 -11.92 -12.92
CA LEU A 26 -9.74 -13.17 -12.27
C LEU A 26 -9.78 -14.26 -13.35
N ASN A 27 -8.63 -14.88 -13.62
CA ASN A 27 -8.48 -15.90 -14.67
C ASN A 27 -9.00 -15.43 -16.04
N GLY A 28 -8.68 -14.18 -16.41
CA GLY A 28 -9.06 -13.58 -17.69
C GLY A 28 -10.53 -13.15 -17.80
N LYS A 29 -11.35 -13.33 -16.76
CA LYS A 29 -12.75 -12.87 -16.73
C LYS A 29 -12.88 -11.62 -15.85
N PRO A 30 -13.78 -10.67 -16.18
CA PRO A 30 -14.04 -9.51 -15.33
C PRO A 30 -14.39 -9.95 -13.90
N PHE A 31 -13.65 -9.44 -12.91
CA PHE A 31 -14.00 -9.58 -11.51
C PHE A 31 -14.82 -8.35 -11.12
N VAL A 32 -16.15 -8.50 -11.16
CA VAL A 32 -17.09 -7.39 -10.96
C VAL A 32 -17.14 -7.02 -9.47
N ASN A 33 -17.15 -5.72 -9.16
CA ASN A 33 -17.40 -5.23 -7.81
C ASN A 33 -18.89 -5.40 -7.45
N PRO A 34 -19.25 -6.30 -6.50
CA PRO A 34 -20.66 -6.50 -6.12
C PRO A 34 -21.15 -5.46 -5.11
N TYR A 35 -20.25 -4.62 -4.59
CA TYR A 35 -20.53 -3.69 -3.53
C TYR A 35 -20.95 -2.32 -4.07
N SER A 36 -21.97 -1.72 -3.46
CA SER A 36 -22.41 -0.35 -3.77
C SER A 36 -21.51 0.67 -3.09
N GLY A 37 -21.04 1.70 -3.78
CA GLY A 37 -20.13 2.65 -3.15
C GLY A 37 -19.60 3.69 -4.12
N PRO A 38 -18.72 4.60 -3.66
CA PRO A 38 -18.19 5.70 -4.47
C PRO A 38 -17.39 5.23 -5.69
N THR A 39 -16.86 4.00 -5.65
CA THR A 39 -16.01 3.44 -6.70
C THR A 39 -16.78 2.51 -7.64
N ALA A 40 -17.99 2.09 -7.26
CA ALA A 40 -18.82 1.19 -8.05
C ALA A 40 -19.20 1.84 -9.40
N PRO A 41 -19.21 1.08 -10.52
CA PRO A 41 -19.02 -0.37 -10.61
C PRO A 41 -17.55 -0.82 -10.70
N ALA A 42 -16.59 0.11 -10.66
CA ALA A 42 -15.16 -0.21 -10.69
C ALA A 42 -14.65 -0.63 -9.30
N TRP A 43 -13.41 -1.12 -9.27
CA TRP A 43 -12.63 -1.17 -8.04
C TRP A 43 -11.83 0.13 -7.91
N PHE A 44 -11.38 0.48 -6.71
CA PHE A 44 -10.29 1.43 -6.57
C PHE A 44 -8.99 0.64 -6.44
N GLY A 45 -8.05 0.91 -7.33
CA GLY A 45 -6.74 0.28 -7.35
C GLY A 45 -5.65 1.22 -6.87
N ALA A 46 -4.60 0.63 -6.30
CA ALA A 46 -3.33 1.29 -6.13
C ALA A 46 -2.19 0.40 -6.62
N PHE A 47 -1.23 0.99 -7.30
CA PHE A 47 0.05 0.37 -7.64
C PHE A 47 1.16 1.19 -7.02
N LYS A 48 2.02 0.56 -6.21
CA LYS A 48 3.13 1.24 -5.53
C LYS A 48 4.42 0.45 -5.72
N VAL A 49 5.51 1.16 -5.93
CA VAL A 49 6.88 0.65 -5.83
C VAL A 49 7.50 1.29 -4.61
N SER A 50 8.00 0.47 -3.69
CA SER A 50 8.60 0.95 -2.44
C SER A 50 9.89 0.23 -2.10
N GLU A 51 10.72 0.86 -1.27
CA GLU A 51 11.75 0.15 -0.51
C GLU A 51 11.13 -0.59 0.67
N GLY A 52 11.73 -1.75 0.96
CA GLY A 52 11.37 -2.67 2.00
C GLY A 52 11.71 -2.12 3.36
N VAL A 53 10.85 -2.45 4.32
CA VAL A 53 10.98 -2.04 5.72
C VAL A 53 10.96 -3.25 6.65
N ARG A 54 10.68 -4.43 6.13
CA ARG A 54 10.57 -5.68 6.88
C ARG A 54 11.80 -6.53 6.61
N SER A 55 12.33 -7.14 7.65
CA SER A 55 13.35 -8.16 7.49
C SER A 55 12.78 -9.35 6.71
N ALA A 56 13.46 -9.77 5.65
CA ALA A 56 13.14 -10.99 4.92
C ALA A 56 13.27 -12.27 5.78
N ILE A 57 13.97 -12.20 6.92
CA ILE A 57 14.22 -13.36 7.79
C ILE A 57 13.00 -13.65 8.69
N ASP A 58 12.42 -12.63 9.31
CA ASP A 58 11.39 -12.79 10.35
C ASP A 58 10.20 -11.84 10.21
N GLY A 59 10.16 -11.00 9.17
CA GLY A 59 9.08 -10.05 8.90
C GLY A 59 9.02 -8.87 9.87
N THR A 60 9.97 -8.75 10.80
CA THR A 60 10.06 -7.63 11.75
C THR A 60 10.47 -6.35 11.04
N VAL A 61 9.95 -5.20 11.49
CA VAL A 61 10.46 -3.90 11.05
C VAL A 61 11.55 -3.50 12.02
N GLN A 62 12.78 -3.31 11.52
CA GLN A 62 13.92 -2.96 12.34
C GLN A 62 14.25 -1.46 12.21
N ASN A 63 14.90 -0.93 13.24
CA ASN A 63 15.49 0.40 13.23
C ASN A 63 16.92 0.34 12.67
N GLN A 64 17.55 1.49 12.43
CA GLN A 64 18.91 1.57 11.88
C GLN A 64 19.99 0.91 12.76
N SER A 65 19.68 0.61 14.02
CA SER A 65 20.55 -0.08 14.97
C SER A 65 20.26 -1.58 15.10
N GLY A 66 19.37 -2.14 14.26
CA GLY A 66 19.00 -3.56 14.27
C GLY A 66 18.02 -3.99 15.37
N GLY A 67 17.44 -3.03 16.11
CA GLY A 67 16.36 -3.29 17.08
C GLY A 67 14.98 -3.19 16.43
N ILE A 68 13.91 -3.54 17.15
CA ILE A 68 12.53 -3.39 16.63
C ILE A 68 12.18 -1.90 16.48
N PHE A 69 11.67 -1.52 15.31
CA PHE A 69 11.21 -0.16 15.03
C PHE A 69 10.07 0.26 15.96
N SER A 70 10.13 1.50 16.42
CA SER A 70 9.06 2.14 17.20
C SER A 70 8.54 3.39 16.48
N PRO A 71 7.23 3.50 16.23
CA PRO A 71 6.64 4.72 15.66
C PRO A 71 6.75 5.94 16.59
N MET A 72 7.13 5.74 17.86
CA MET A 72 7.42 6.83 18.81
C MET A 72 8.81 7.46 18.59
N SER A 73 9.68 6.79 17.83
CA SER A 73 11.02 7.25 17.47
C SER A 73 11.21 7.16 15.95
N PRO A 74 10.46 7.95 15.16
CA PRO A 74 10.43 7.82 13.70
C PRO A 74 11.78 8.11 13.03
N ALA A 75 12.64 8.91 13.68
CA ALA A 75 13.99 9.20 13.19
C ALA A 75 14.88 7.94 13.10
N ASP A 76 14.52 6.88 13.82
CA ASP A 76 15.28 5.62 13.86
C ASP A 76 14.82 4.64 12.77
N GLY A 77 13.84 5.00 11.94
CA GLY A 77 13.37 4.16 10.85
C GLY A 77 14.50 3.72 9.91
N ALA A 78 14.50 2.45 9.54
CA ALA A 78 15.36 1.91 8.50
C ALA A 78 14.52 1.50 7.29
N THR A 79 15.08 1.73 6.11
CA THR A 79 14.70 1.06 4.86
C THR A 79 15.89 0.24 4.39
N ASP A 80 15.62 -0.86 3.70
CA ASP A 80 16.64 -1.57 2.94
C ASP A 80 16.54 -1.15 1.46
N PRO A 81 17.49 -0.34 0.95
CA PRO A 81 17.42 0.16 -0.43
C PRO A 81 17.57 -0.94 -1.48
N ASP A 82 18.08 -2.11 -1.08
CA ASP A 82 18.23 -3.28 -1.96
C ASP A 82 16.98 -4.19 -1.92
N ASP A 83 15.98 -3.88 -1.09
CA ASP A 83 14.73 -4.64 -0.97
C ASP A 83 13.58 -3.88 -1.64
N LEU A 84 13.39 -4.04 -2.95
CA LEU A 84 12.28 -3.41 -3.65
C LEU A 84 10.99 -4.24 -3.55
N GLU A 85 9.92 -3.58 -3.10
CA GLU A 85 8.57 -4.14 -3.03
C GLU A 85 7.68 -3.51 -4.11
N ILE A 86 6.95 -4.35 -4.85
CA ILE A 86 5.80 -3.92 -5.66
C ILE A 86 4.52 -4.28 -4.93
N GLN A 87 3.64 -3.30 -4.75
CA GLN A 87 2.37 -3.49 -4.08
C GLN A 87 1.22 -3.23 -5.06
N CYS A 88 0.39 -4.26 -5.26
CA CYS A 88 -0.84 -4.21 -6.04
C CYS A 88 -2.02 -4.31 -5.09
N ILE A 89 -2.81 -3.24 -4.99
CA ILE A 89 -3.93 -3.14 -4.08
C ILE A 89 -5.19 -2.89 -4.88
N PHE A 90 -6.30 -3.53 -4.49
CA PHE A 90 -7.62 -3.09 -4.94
C PHE A 90 -8.69 -3.34 -3.88
N HIS A 91 -9.66 -2.43 -3.82
CA HIS A 91 -10.71 -2.45 -2.81
C HIS A 91 -11.98 -1.71 -3.27
N ASP A 92 -13.07 -1.89 -2.51
CA ASP A 92 -14.41 -1.39 -2.84
C ASP A 92 -14.71 0.05 -2.38
N ASP A 93 -13.72 0.76 -1.85
CA ASP A 93 -13.86 2.14 -1.33
C ASP A 93 -12.86 3.10 -1.97
N GLN A 94 -13.06 4.42 -1.89
CA GLN A 94 -12.13 5.43 -2.39
C GLN A 94 -11.20 5.91 -1.27
N LEU A 95 -9.93 6.19 -1.61
CA LEU A 95 -8.98 6.87 -0.74
C LEU A 95 -8.60 8.24 -1.30
N PRO A 96 -8.61 9.32 -0.48
CA PRO A 96 -9.21 9.39 0.86
C PRO A 96 -10.74 9.24 0.80
N PRO A 97 -11.40 8.82 1.89
CA PRO A 97 -12.86 8.73 1.91
C PRO A 97 -13.46 10.14 1.73
N PRO A 98 -14.60 10.27 1.04
CA PRO A 98 -15.29 11.56 0.95
C PRO A 98 -15.69 12.10 2.34
N GLY A 99 -15.41 13.38 2.61
CA GLY A 99 -15.80 14.09 3.85
C GLY A 99 -14.73 14.11 4.95
N ASN A 100 -15.15 14.35 6.21
CA ASN A 100 -14.27 14.52 7.38
C ASN A 100 -13.72 13.19 7.95
N MET A 101 -13.71 12.12 7.16
CA MET A 101 -13.22 10.80 7.58
C MET A 101 -11.72 10.58 7.31
N ALA A 102 -10.96 11.64 6.96
CA ALA A 102 -9.56 11.57 6.58
C ALA A 102 -8.63 10.85 7.58
N ASN A 103 -9.02 10.75 8.85
CA ASN A 103 -8.23 10.11 9.91
C ASN A 103 -8.75 8.73 10.36
N PHE A 104 -9.82 8.22 9.75
CA PHE A 104 -10.30 6.86 10.02
C PHE A 104 -9.96 5.95 8.85
N PRO A 105 -9.49 4.70 9.10
CA PRO A 105 -9.32 3.72 8.05
C PRO A 105 -10.61 3.59 7.23
N PRO A 106 -10.53 3.49 5.89
CA PRO A 106 -11.73 3.33 5.08
C PRO A 106 -12.49 2.08 5.48
N ARG A 107 -13.81 2.10 5.27
CA ARG A 107 -14.66 0.94 5.57
C ARG A 107 -14.70 0.03 4.35
N HIS A 108 -13.62 -0.72 4.14
CA HIS A 108 -13.59 -1.74 3.09
C HIS A 108 -14.54 -2.89 3.43
N ARG A 109 -15.43 -3.25 2.50
CA ARG A 109 -16.12 -4.55 2.53
C ARG A 109 -15.31 -5.60 1.79
N PHE A 110 -14.41 -5.17 0.91
CA PHE A 110 -13.47 -6.02 0.20
C PHE A 110 -12.14 -5.30 0.01
N PHE A 111 -11.06 -6.02 0.30
CA PHE A 111 -9.71 -5.50 0.22
C PHE A 111 -8.73 -6.62 -0.12
N TYR A 112 -7.93 -6.41 -1.17
CA TYR A 112 -6.77 -7.25 -1.48
C TYR A 112 -5.54 -6.36 -1.56
N TRP A 113 -4.47 -6.83 -0.92
CA TRP A 113 -3.15 -6.22 -0.98
C TRP A 113 -2.15 -7.35 -1.24
N LEU A 114 -1.57 -7.30 -2.43
CA LEU A 114 -0.51 -8.20 -2.84
C LEU A 114 0.79 -7.44 -2.80
N THR A 115 1.77 -7.98 -2.09
CA THR A 115 3.15 -7.48 -2.10
C THR A 115 4.01 -8.53 -2.81
N PHE A 116 4.84 -8.06 -3.72
CA PHE A 116 5.85 -8.86 -4.41
C PHE A 116 7.22 -8.33 -4.01
N GLU A 117 8.09 -9.23 -3.60
CA GLU A 117 9.49 -9.01 -3.26
C GLU A 117 10.37 -9.64 -4.36
N ASP A 118 11.65 -9.28 -4.41
CA ASP A 118 12.61 -9.75 -5.43
C ASP A 118 12.09 -9.55 -6.87
N VAL A 119 11.77 -8.30 -7.19
CA VAL A 119 11.11 -7.91 -8.44
C VAL A 119 12.02 -7.09 -9.34
N THR A 120 11.91 -7.31 -10.65
CA THR A 120 12.51 -6.43 -11.67
C THR A 120 11.43 -5.54 -12.27
N VAL A 121 11.58 -4.21 -12.15
CA VAL A 121 10.71 -3.23 -12.82
C VAL A 121 11.39 -2.71 -14.08
N GLN A 122 10.70 -2.74 -15.22
CA GLN A 122 11.17 -2.18 -16.48
C GLN A 122 10.14 -1.19 -17.04
N ILE A 123 10.61 -0.01 -17.46
CA ILE A 123 9.79 0.94 -18.21
C ILE A 123 10.03 0.68 -19.69
N LEU A 124 9.00 0.22 -20.39
CA LEU A 124 9.02 0.04 -21.83
C LEU A 124 8.40 1.27 -22.49
N GLN A 125 9.19 1.97 -23.30
CA GLN A 125 8.69 3.07 -24.11
C GLN A 125 8.37 2.54 -25.50
N ASN A 126 7.08 2.35 -25.79
CA ASN A 126 6.63 1.98 -27.14
C ASN A 126 6.61 3.26 -27.99
N GLY A 127 7.44 3.29 -29.03
CA GLY A 127 7.49 4.38 -30.02
C GLY A 127 6.29 4.41 -30.96
#